data_AF-A0A8B9G1C4-F1
#
_entry.id   AF-A0A8B9G1C4-F1
#
_cell.length_a   1.000
_cell.length_b   1.000
_cell.length_c   1.000
_cell.angle_alpha   90.00
_cell.angle_beta   90.00
_cell.angle_gamma   90.00
#
_symmetry.space_group_name_H-M   'P 1'
#
loop_
_entity.id
_entity.type
_entity.pdbx_description
1 polymer ?
#
loop_
_entity_poly.entity_id
_entity_poly.type
_entity_poly.pdbx_seq_one_letter_code
_entity_poly.pdbx_strand_id
1 'polypeptide(L)'
;MFSCVILMFVLLCSSIAEENSVGDADIFPSAPEIERGSTLKLFCVLGKHYTPHRNASHIIWKLNHELITEENYNIVNETVSSVTIHNFTYRKAHVKCFIKYLGEEQLLIHTEVKSGFPPDTPGNISCIYCFDVELTCTWTSGRETNLRTNYTLYRKMMTEGGVTLPSTVGSCESKVESCSFYYPDTPYSSSFCFQVKAENVLGEASS
;
A
#
# COMPACT_ATOMS: atom_id res chain seq x y z
N MET A 1 51.19 11.03 -24.85
CA MET A 1 50.31 12.12 -24.37
C MET A 1 48.81 11.85 -24.55
N PHE A 2 48.36 10.63 -24.90
CA PHE A 2 46.92 10.34 -25.10
C PHE A 2 46.28 9.45 -24.02
N SER A 3 47.06 8.78 -23.15
CA SER A 3 46.50 7.91 -22.09
C SER A 3 46.05 8.63 -20.82
N CYS A 4 46.54 9.84 -20.51
CA CYS A 4 46.12 10.55 -19.30
C CYS A 4 44.76 11.24 -19.43
N VAL A 5 44.33 11.59 -20.65
CA VAL A 5 43.08 12.34 -20.86
C VAL A 5 41.85 11.42 -20.71
N ILE A 6 42.01 10.13 -21.02
CA ILE A 6 40.94 9.13 -20.89
C ILE A 6 40.68 8.81 -19.41
N LEU A 7 41.73 8.80 -18.56
CA LEU A 7 41.55 8.56 -17.12
C LEU A 7 40.81 9.71 -16.41
N MET A 8 40.94 10.95 -16.89
CA MET A 8 40.23 12.10 -16.33
C MET A 8 38.75 12.14 -16.73
N PHE A 9 38.36 11.53 -17.85
CA PHE A 9 36.95 11.42 -18.27
C PHE A 9 36.20 10.27 -17.58
N VAL A 10 36.89 9.22 -17.14
CA VAL A 10 36.29 8.11 -16.38
C VAL A 10 36.02 8.50 -14.92
N LEU A 11 36.57 9.61 -14.43
CA LEU A 11 36.34 10.14 -13.07
C LEU A 11 35.12 11.08 -12.96
N LEU A 12 34.39 11.34 -14.06
CA LEU A 12 33.25 12.27 -14.09
C LEU A 12 31.88 11.60 -14.29
N CYS A 13 31.82 10.27 -14.38
CA CYS A 13 30.57 9.53 -14.40
C CYS A 13 30.61 8.41 -13.38
N SER A 14 29.88 8.60 -12.28
CA SER A 14 29.16 7.58 -11.48
C SER A 14 29.19 7.89 -9.98
N SER A 15 28.73 9.08 -9.61
CA SER A 15 28.05 9.25 -8.33
C SER A 15 27.10 10.43 -8.44
N ILE A 16 26.03 10.27 -9.23
CA ILE A 16 24.74 10.73 -8.70
C ILE A 16 24.45 9.73 -7.58
N ALA A 17 25.12 9.94 -6.44
CA ALA A 17 24.58 9.45 -5.20
C ALA A 17 23.25 10.18 -5.12
N GLU A 18 22.17 9.43 -5.31
CA GLU A 18 20.87 9.82 -4.85
C GLU A 18 21.06 10.09 -3.36
N GLU A 19 21.32 11.37 -3.05
CA GLU A 19 21.52 11.86 -1.71
C GLU A 19 20.16 11.69 -1.05
N ASN A 20 19.94 10.47 -0.53
CA ASN A 20 19.14 10.25 0.65
C ASN A 20 19.82 11.05 1.76
N SER A 21 19.74 12.38 1.68
CA SER A 21 19.62 13.19 2.87
C SER A 21 18.41 12.57 3.56
N VAL A 22 18.69 11.73 4.55
CA VAL A 22 17.72 11.42 5.59
C VAL A 22 17.49 12.78 6.23
N GLY A 23 16.58 13.54 5.62
CA GLY A 23 16.27 14.89 6.01
C GLY A 23 15.85 14.83 7.46
N ASP A 24 16.36 15.76 8.26
CA ASP A 24 15.81 16.09 9.56
C ASP A 24 14.43 16.72 9.31
N ALA A 25 13.48 15.93 8.83
CA ALA A 25 12.11 16.27 8.50
C ALA A 25 11.30 14.98 8.39
N ASP A 26 10.09 14.98 8.95
CA ASP A 26 9.21 13.81 8.94
C ASP A 26 7.92 14.10 8.18
N ILE A 27 7.34 13.07 7.57
CA ILE A 27 6.02 13.12 6.96
C ILE A 27 5.11 12.04 7.54
N PHE A 28 3.90 12.42 7.93
CA PHE A 28 2.94 11.47 8.50
C PHE A 28 1.51 11.67 7.96
N PRO A 29 0.71 10.59 7.86
CA PRO A 29 1.15 9.18 7.87
C PRO A 29 2.16 8.84 6.76
N SER A 30 3.07 7.91 7.04
CA SER A 30 4.02 7.38 6.05
C SER A 30 3.36 6.29 5.22
N ALA A 31 3.62 6.32 3.91
CA ALA A 31 3.08 5.39 2.91
C ALA A 31 1.57 5.06 3.05
N PRO A 32 0.66 6.04 3.15
CA PRO A 32 -0.74 5.75 3.41
C PRO A 32 -1.41 5.06 2.22
N GLU A 33 -2.26 4.08 2.53
CA GLU A 33 -3.16 3.43 1.60
C GLU A 33 -4.60 3.80 1.99
N ILE A 34 -5.31 4.50 1.11
CA ILE A 34 -6.64 5.07 1.42
C ILE A 34 -7.71 4.62 0.42
N GLU A 35 -8.98 4.77 0.79
CA GLU A 35 -10.07 4.55 -0.14
C GLU A 35 -10.04 5.57 -1.28
N ARG A 36 -10.25 5.12 -2.51
CA ARG A 36 -10.24 5.97 -3.70
C ARG A 36 -11.39 6.97 -3.66
N GLY A 37 -11.08 8.23 -3.93
CA GLY A 37 -12.03 9.34 -3.83
C GLY A 37 -12.23 9.87 -2.41
N SER A 38 -11.58 9.28 -1.41
CA SER A 38 -11.56 9.83 -0.05
C SER A 38 -10.64 11.06 0.07
N THR A 39 -10.65 11.70 1.23
CA THR A 39 -9.77 12.84 1.52
C THR A 39 -8.47 12.36 2.16
N LEU A 40 -7.33 12.75 1.57
CA LEU A 40 -6.01 12.54 2.13
C LEU A 40 -5.63 13.75 3.00
N LYS A 41 -5.13 13.51 4.21
CA LYS A 41 -4.49 14.54 5.04
C LYS A 41 -3.09 14.10 5.42
N LEU A 42 -2.11 14.94 5.14
CA LEU A 42 -0.71 14.70 5.44
C LEU A 42 -0.13 15.87 6.24
N PHE A 43 0.95 15.59 6.95
CA PHE A 43 1.64 16.54 7.80
C PHE A 43 3.14 16.41 7.55
N CYS A 44 3.82 17.55 7.43
CA CYS A 44 5.26 17.65 7.29
C CYS A 44 5.81 18.41 8.49
N VAL A 45 6.77 17.79 9.17
CA VAL A 45 7.42 18.30 10.37
C VAL A 45 8.82 18.73 9.99
N LEU A 46 9.13 20.02 10.17
CA LEU A 46 10.49 20.53 10.04
C LEU A 46 11.34 20.03 11.21
N GLY A 47 12.49 19.47 10.92
CA GLY A 47 13.48 19.19 11.94
C GLY A 47 14.23 20.43 12.40
N LYS A 48 15.07 20.21 13.42
CA LYS A 48 15.74 21.25 14.20
C LYS A 48 16.79 22.02 13.40
N HIS A 49 17.37 21.44 12.36
CA HIS A 49 18.38 22.12 11.54
C HIS A 49 17.82 23.37 10.82
N TYR A 50 16.52 23.42 10.57
CA TYR A 50 15.89 24.53 9.86
C TYR A 50 15.46 25.67 10.78
N THR A 51 15.34 25.40 12.08
CA THR A 51 14.95 26.40 13.08
C THR A 51 16.19 27.09 13.68
N PRO A 52 16.11 28.39 14.03
CA PRO A 52 14.93 29.26 13.99
C PRO A 52 14.76 30.02 12.65
N HIS A 53 15.70 29.90 11.72
CA HIS A 53 15.72 30.73 10.50
C HIS A 53 14.55 30.46 9.55
N ARG A 54 13.99 29.25 9.59
CA ARG A 54 12.83 28.84 8.79
C ARG A 54 11.77 28.22 9.69
N ASN A 55 10.50 28.36 9.29
CA ASN A 55 9.34 27.81 9.99
C ASN A 55 8.36 27.19 8.98
N ALA A 56 7.28 26.61 9.49
CA ALA A 56 6.28 25.88 8.70
C ALA A 56 5.61 26.70 7.60
N SER A 57 5.57 28.04 7.72
CA SER A 57 4.99 28.91 6.68
C SER A 57 5.78 28.90 5.37
N HIS A 58 7.04 28.47 5.41
CA HIS A 58 7.88 28.30 4.21
C HIS A 58 7.70 26.91 3.56
N ILE A 59 6.89 26.01 4.13
CA ILE A 59 6.62 24.70 3.53
C ILE A 59 5.68 24.87 2.35
N ILE A 60 6.03 24.25 1.22
CA ILE A 60 5.15 24.07 0.07
C ILE A 60 4.99 22.59 -0.23
N TRP A 61 3.84 22.23 -0.79
CA TRP A 61 3.50 20.84 -1.09
C TRP A 61 3.36 20.63 -2.59
N LYS A 62 3.92 19.53 -3.09
CA LYS A 62 3.72 19.10 -4.47
C LYS A 62 3.10 17.71 -4.52
N LEU A 63 2.08 17.55 -5.37
CA LEU A 63 1.54 16.26 -5.74
C LEU A 63 2.18 15.84 -7.07
N ASN A 64 2.99 14.78 -7.03
CA ASN A 64 3.89 14.35 -8.11
C ASN A 64 4.90 15.44 -8.52
N HIS A 65 4.54 16.28 -9.48
CA HIS A 65 5.34 17.39 -9.99
C HIS A 65 4.61 18.74 -9.90
N GLU A 66 3.33 18.73 -9.52
CA GLU A 66 2.46 19.92 -9.53
C GLU A 66 2.38 20.53 -8.14
N LEU A 67 2.43 21.86 -8.06
CA LEU A 67 2.25 22.61 -6.82
C LEU A 67 0.79 22.52 -6.38
N ILE A 68 0.56 22.15 -5.12
CA ILE A 68 -0.77 22.17 -4.52
C ILE A 68 -1.08 23.62 -4.11
N THR A 69 -2.32 24.08 -4.29
CA THR A 69 -2.74 25.44 -3.91
C THR A 69 -2.65 25.67 -2.40
N GLU A 70 -2.24 26.88 -1.98
CA GLU A 70 -2.04 27.23 -0.56
C GLU A 70 -3.33 27.18 0.27
N GLU A 71 -4.50 27.28 -0.36
CA GLU A 71 -5.81 27.12 0.30
C GLU A 71 -6.00 25.74 0.94
N ASN A 72 -5.28 24.73 0.43
CA ASN A 72 -5.31 23.36 0.95
C ASN A 72 -4.29 23.16 2.08
N TYR A 73 -3.49 24.18 2.39
CA TYR A 73 -2.49 24.13 3.45
C TYR A 73 -3.09 24.57 4.77
N ASN A 74 -2.55 24.04 5.85
CA ASN A 74 -2.85 24.51 7.20
C ASN A 74 -1.59 24.42 8.05
N ILE A 75 -1.14 25.59 8.52
CA ILE A 75 0.00 25.70 9.45
C ILE A 75 -0.49 25.29 10.83
N VAL A 76 -0.03 24.13 11.31
CA VAL A 76 -0.46 23.54 12.58
C VAL A 76 0.26 24.22 13.75
N ASN A 77 1.56 24.47 13.60
CA ASN A 77 2.40 25.19 14.55
C ASN A 77 3.68 25.72 13.84
N GLU A 78 4.67 26.21 14.58
CA GLU A 78 5.90 26.77 14.02
C GLU A 78 6.72 25.79 13.16
N THR A 79 6.63 24.48 13.39
CA THR A 79 7.42 23.48 12.66
C THR A 79 6.59 22.53 11.80
N VAL A 80 5.26 22.52 11.95
CA VAL A 80 4.38 21.57 11.28
C VAL A 80 3.43 22.27 10.32
N SER A 81 3.51 21.90 9.04
CA SER A 81 2.53 22.23 8.02
C SER A 81 1.72 20.98 7.68
N SER A 82 0.44 21.14 7.37
CA SER A 82 -0.42 20.06 6.91
C SER A 82 -1.05 20.42 5.56
N VAL A 83 -1.33 19.40 4.75
CA VAL A 83 -2.05 19.54 3.48
C VAL A 83 -3.24 18.60 3.45
N THR A 84 -4.36 19.09 2.94
CA THR A 84 -5.57 18.29 2.72
C THR A 84 -5.87 18.21 1.23
N ILE A 85 -5.95 17.00 0.69
CA ILE A 85 -6.27 16.74 -0.73
C ILE A 85 -7.60 16.01 -0.77
N HIS A 86 -8.65 16.69 -1.23
CA HIS A 86 -9.98 16.12 -1.38
C HIS A 86 -10.07 15.26 -2.64
N ASN A 87 -10.96 14.27 -2.61
CA ASN A 87 -11.26 13.41 -3.76
C ASN A 87 -10.00 12.83 -4.42
N PHE A 88 -9.18 12.12 -3.64
CA PHE A 88 -7.92 11.57 -4.13
C PHE A 88 -8.18 10.34 -5.01
N THR A 89 -8.01 10.49 -6.33
CA THR A 89 -8.35 9.45 -7.32
C THR A 89 -7.15 8.71 -7.91
N TYR A 90 -5.93 9.19 -7.67
CA TYR A 90 -4.71 8.54 -8.16
C TYR A 90 -4.57 7.14 -7.58
N ARG A 91 -4.33 6.13 -8.42
CA ARG A 91 -3.97 4.77 -7.96
C ARG A 91 -2.73 4.81 -7.05
N LYS A 92 -1.73 5.57 -7.48
CA LYS A 92 -0.47 5.82 -6.78
C LYS A 92 0.02 7.22 -7.14
N ALA A 93 0.45 7.98 -6.16
CA ALA A 93 1.08 9.30 -6.36
C ALA A 93 2.13 9.56 -5.28
N HIS A 94 3.04 10.49 -5.52
CA HIS A 94 4.02 10.94 -4.54
C HIS A 94 3.64 12.32 -4.03
N VAL A 95 3.43 12.45 -2.72
CA VAL A 95 3.29 13.77 -2.08
C VAL A 95 4.63 14.17 -1.52
N LYS A 96 5.11 15.33 -1.93
CA LYS A 96 6.44 15.85 -1.59
C LYS A 96 6.29 17.13 -0.77
N CYS A 97 6.98 17.17 0.35
CA CYS A 97 7.13 18.36 1.17
C CYS A 97 8.45 19.06 0.81
N PHE A 98 8.36 20.32 0.43
CA PHE A 98 9.52 21.17 0.16
C PHE A 98 9.53 22.34 1.13
N ILE A 99 10.70 22.94 1.30
CA ILE A 99 10.84 24.25 1.90
C ILE A 99 11.25 25.26 0.84
N LYS A 100 10.56 26.40 0.79
CA LYS A 100 10.87 27.50 -0.12
C LYS A 100 11.29 28.73 0.66
N TYR A 101 12.55 29.11 0.54
CA TYR A 101 13.12 30.24 1.29
C TYR A 101 14.04 31.06 0.38
N LEU A 102 13.81 32.38 0.33
CA LEU A 102 14.54 33.32 -0.54
C LEU A 102 14.56 32.90 -2.03
N GLY A 103 13.49 32.26 -2.50
CA GLY A 103 13.34 31.83 -3.89
C GLY A 103 13.86 30.42 -4.19
N GLU A 104 14.67 29.85 -3.32
CA GLU A 104 15.22 28.49 -3.47
C GLU A 104 14.25 27.44 -2.91
N GLU A 105 14.06 26.35 -3.66
CA GLU A 105 13.22 25.21 -3.27
C GLU A 105 14.09 23.99 -2.94
N GLN A 106 13.93 23.46 -1.72
CA GLN A 106 14.65 22.28 -1.26
C GLN A 106 13.65 21.19 -0.88
N LEU A 107 13.81 19.98 -1.44
CA LEU A 107 13.02 18.82 -1.03
C LEU A 107 13.41 18.44 0.40
N LEU A 108 12.41 18.35 1.29
CA LEU A 108 12.62 17.90 2.66
C LEU A 108 12.41 16.40 2.77
N ILE A 109 11.23 15.94 2.34
CA ILE A 109 10.81 14.55 2.41
C ILE A 109 9.62 14.29 1.48
N HIS A 110 9.35 13.03 1.17
CA HIS A 110 8.19 12.64 0.40
C HIS A 110 7.59 11.32 0.90
N THR A 111 6.33 11.09 0.55
CA THR A 111 5.62 9.83 0.83
C THR A 111 4.90 9.36 -0.42
N GLU A 112 4.84 8.04 -0.62
CA GLU A 112 4.03 7.42 -1.65
C GLU A 112 2.63 7.15 -1.09
N VAL A 113 1.61 7.67 -1.76
CA VAL A 113 0.22 7.44 -1.39
C VAL A 113 -0.39 6.50 -2.42
N LYS A 114 -1.04 5.44 -1.96
CA LYS A 114 -1.86 4.58 -2.81
C LYS A 114 -3.33 4.76 -2.49
N SER A 115 -4.18 4.63 -3.50
CA SER A 115 -5.61 4.53 -3.28
C SER A 115 -6.21 3.36 -4.03
N GLY A 116 -7.24 2.78 -3.44
CA GLY A 116 -7.97 1.66 -4.02
C GLY A 116 -9.30 1.44 -3.34
N PHE A 117 -9.77 0.19 -3.39
CA PHE A 117 -11.09 -0.18 -2.88
C PHE A 117 -10.99 -1.35 -1.90
N PRO A 118 -11.92 -1.46 -0.94
CA PRO A 118 -12.08 -2.70 -0.18
C PRO A 118 -12.46 -3.85 -1.14
N PRO A 119 -12.09 -5.10 -0.81
CA PRO A 119 -12.39 -6.26 -1.63
C PRO A 119 -13.90 -6.47 -1.77
N ASP A 120 -14.34 -6.93 -2.93
CA ASP A 120 -15.70 -7.46 -3.10
C ASP A 120 -15.80 -8.87 -2.51
N THR A 121 -17.04 -9.32 -2.25
CA THR A 121 -17.29 -10.71 -1.84
C THR A 121 -16.81 -11.69 -2.90
N PRO A 122 -15.88 -12.62 -2.56
CA PRO A 122 -15.44 -13.65 -3.49
C PRO A 122 -16.61 -14.51 -3.97
N GLY A 123 -16.66 -14.77 -5.28
CA GLY A 123 -17.73 -15.55 -5.91
C GLY A 123 -17.23 -16.76 -6.67
N ASN A 124 -18.16 -17.56 -7.22
CA ASN A 124 -17.87 -18.67 -8.14
C ASN A 124 -16.78 -19.63 -7.64
N ILE A 125 -16.84 -19.99 -6.36
CA ILE A 125 -15.89 -20.93 -5.75
C ILE A 125 -16.09 -22.30 -6.40
N SER A 126 -15.03 -22.82 -7.01
CA SER A 126 -15.01 -24.14 -7.65
C SER A 126 -13.78 -24.90 -7.16
N CYS A 127 -13.93 -26.18 -6.85
CA CYS A 127 -12.86 -27.01 -6.34
C CYS A 127 -12.69 -28.27 -7.18
N ILE A 128 -11.44 -28.60 -7.50
CA ILE A 128 -11.04 -29.81 -8.21
C ILE A 128 -10.25 -30.67 -7.24
N TYR A 129 -10.68 -31.92 -7.09
CA TYR A 129 -10.01 -32.90 -6.24
C TYR A 129 -9.25 -33.92 -7.10
N CYS A 130 -7.93 -33.92 -6.96
CA CYS A 130 -7.03 -34.91 -7.51
C CYS A 130 -6.70 -35.92 -6.41
N PHE A 131 -7.23 -37.14 -6.56
CA PHE A 131 -7.12 -38.21 -5.56
C PHE A 131 -5.66 -38.45 -5.12
N ASP A 132 -5.43 -38.47 -3.80
CA ASP A 132 -4.12 -38.60 -3.15
C ASP A 132 -3.03 -37.61 -3.60
N VAL A 133 -3.42 -36.48 -4.20
CA VAL A 133 -2.50 -35.42 -4.64
C VAL A 133 -2.87 -34.09 -3.98
N GLU A 134 -3.98 -33.50 -4.41
CA GLU A 134 -4.37 -32.16 -3.99
C GLU A 134 -5.87 -31.90 -4.15
N LEU A 135 -6.36 -30.96 -3.37
CA LEU A 135 -7.66 -30.32 -3.53
C LEU A 135 -7.41 -28.84 -3.81
N THR A 136 -7.61 -28.43 -5.06
CA THR A 136 -7.37 -27.05 -5.51
C THR A 136 -8.70 -26.35 -5.72
N CYS A 137 -8.90 -25.22 -5.06
CA CYS A 137 -10.06 -24.36 -5.26
C CYS A 137 -9.67 -23.03 -5.88
N THR A 138 -10.52 -22.55 -6.77
CA THR A 138 -10.42 -21.26 -7.47
C THR A 138 -11.69 -20.46 -7.25
N TRP A 139 -11.60 -19.14 -7.35
CA TRP A 139 -12.75 -18.23 -7.18
C TRP A 139 -12.62 -16.99 -8.07
N THR A 140 -13.64 -16.15 -8.09
CA THR A 140 -13.58 -14.81 -8.71
C THR A 140 -13.49 -13.74 -7.63
N SER A 141 -12.52 -12.84 -7.76
CA SER A 141 -12.22 -11.76 -6.81
C SER A 141 -13.17 -10.55 -6.90
N GLY A 142 -13.97 -10.45 -7.97
CA GLY A 142 -14.85 -9.30 -8.20
C GLY A 142 -14.12 -8.15 -8.90
N ARG A 143 -14.34 -6.91 -8.44
CA ARG A 143 -13.63 -5.74 -8.99
C ARG A 143 -12.17 -5.71 -8.53
N GLU A 144 -11.31 -5.14 -9.38
CA GLU A 144 -9.91 -4.85 -9.02
C GLU A 144 -9.83 -3.84 -7.86
N THR A 145 -9.09 -4.18 -6.81
CA THR A 145 -8.94 -3.34 -5.61
C THR A 145 -7.83 -2.31 -5.73
N ASN A 146 -6.84 -2.56 -6.60
CA ASN A 146 -5.59 -1.80 -6.73
C ASN A 146 -4.72 -1.71 -5.47
N LEU A 147 -5.06 -2.45 -4.43
CA LEU A 147 -4.28 -2.59 -3.20
C LEU A 147 -3.86 -4.05 -3.05
N ARG A 148 -2.95 -4.32 -2.10
CA ARG A 148 -2.56 -5.69 -1.85
C ARG A 148 -3.71 -6.42 -1.15
N THR A 149 -4.37 -7.31 -1.87
CA THR A 149 -5.41 -8.19 -1.32
C THR A 149 -4.84 -9.59 -1.09
N ASN A 150 -5.08 -10.15 0.09
CA ASN A 150 -4.78 -11.53 0.43
C ASN A 150 -6.10 -12.31 0.54
N TYR A 151 -6.04 -13.60 0.24
CA TYR A 151 -7.18 -14.51 0.31
C TYR A 151 -6.89 -15.64 1.30
N THR A 152 -7.90 -16.03 2.05
CA THR A 152 -7.87 -17.23 2.90
C THR A 152 -9.03 -18.12 2.51
N LEU A 153 -8.72 -19.31 1.99
CA LEU A 153 -9.71 -20.34 1.71
C LEU A 153 -9.87 -21.20 2.96
N TYR A 154 -11.08 -21.20 3.52
CA TYR A 154 -11.47 -22.05 4.63
C TYR A 154 -12.21 -23.29 4.11
N ARG A 155 -11.76 -24.45 4.56
CA ARG A 155 -12.51 -25.71 4.45
C ARG A 155 -13.22 -25.97 5.77
N LYS A 156 -14.55 -26.00 5.73
CA LYS A 156 -15.40 -26.18 6.91
C LYS A 156 -16.19 -27.48 6.79
N MET A 157 -16.30 -28.22 7.88
CA MET A 157 -17.15 -29.41 7.91
C MET A 157 -18.62 -29.04 8.10
N MET A 158 -19.49 -29.77 7.39
CA MET A 158 -20.92 -29.75 7.64
C MET A 158 -21.28 -30.98 8.49
N THR A 159 -21.72 -30.77 9.72
CA THR A 159 -22.25 -31.85 10.57
C THR A 159 -23.74 -32.08 10.27
N GLU A 160 -24.09 -33.29 9.86
CA GLU A 160 -25.49 -33.75 9.85
C GLU A 160 -25.95 -33.99 11.30
N GLY A 161 -27.03 -33.34 11.76
CA GLY A 161 -27.62 -33.65 13.07
C GLY A 161 -28.07 -32.50 13.99
N GLY A 162 -28.19 -31.26 13.51
CA GLY A 162 -29.07 -30.26 14.16
C GLY A 162 -28.46 -29.21 15.09
N VAL A 163 -27.13 -29.08 15.20
CA VAL A 163 -26.50 -27.90 15.81
C VAL A 163 -25.36 -27.41 14.91
N THR A 164 -25.66 -26.40 14.10
CA THR A 164 -24.79 -25.87 13.04
C THR A 164 -23.81 -24.84 13.58
N LEU A 165 -22.58 -25.25 13.87
CA LEU A 165 -21.42 -24.37 13.71
C LEU A 165 -20.46 -25.02 12.73
N PRO A 166 -20.25 -24.43 11.53
CA PRO A 166 -19.21 -24.85 10.63
C PRO A 166 -17.85 -24.74 11.34
N SER A 167 -17.24 -25.87 11.71
CA SER A 167 -15.89 -25.87 12.26
C SER A 167 -14.88 -25.81 11.11
N THR A 168 -13.95 -24.85 11.17
CA THR A 168 -12.84 -24.79 10.24
C THR A 168 -11.93 -26.00 10.46
N VAL A 169 -11.82 -26.85 9.45
CA VAL A 169 -10.98 -28.06 9.46
C VAL A 169 -9.63 -27.80 8.82
N GLY A 170 -9.55 -26.82 7.93
CA GLY A 170 -8.29 -26.37 7.36
C GLY A 170 -8.45 -25.00 6.71
N SER A 171 -7.34 -24.30 6.57
CA SER A 171 -7.26 -23.07 5.81
C SER A 171 -6.00 -23.04 4.97
N CYS A 172 -6.06 -22.38 3.82
CA CYS A 172 -4.87 -22.09 3.04
C CYS A 172 -4.92 -20.63 2.58
N GLU A 173 -3.76 -19.98 2.57
CA GLU A 173 -3.61 -18.58 2.21
C GLU A 173 -3.08 -18.43 0.79
N SER A 174 -3.58 -17.44 0.08
CA SER A 174 -3.14 -17.13 -1.27
C SER A 174 -3.15 -15.64 -1.55
N LYS A 175 -2.37 -15.28 -2.56
CA LYS A 175 -2.22 -13.93 -3.10
C LYS A 175 -2.84 -13.79 -4.49
N VAL A 176 -3.43 -14.87 -4.97
CA VAL A 176 -4.11 -15.03 -6.25
C VAL A 176 -5.42 -15.78 -5.99
N GLU A 177 -6.28 -15.85 -7.00
CA GLU A 177 -7.61 -16.44 -6.91
C GLU A 177 -7.62 -17.98 -6.97
N SER A 178 -6.63 -18.61 -6.34
CA SER A 178 -6.47 -20.06 -6.28
C SER A 178 -5.72 -20.47 -5.02
N CYS A 179 -6.12 -21.57 -4.40
CA CYS A 179 -5.41 -22.16 -3.27
C CYS A 179 -5.66 -23.67 -3.15
N SER A 180 -4.67 -24.38 -2.64
CA SER A 180 -4.64 -25.85 -2.65
C SER A 180 -4.36 -26.43 -1.28
N PHE A 181 -5.07 -27.50 -0.94
CA PHE A 181 -4.76 -28.38 0.18
C PHE A 181 -4.08 -29.64 -0.38
N TYR A 182 -3.01 -30.09 0.25
CA TYR A 182 -2.22 -31.24 -0.22
C TYR A 182 -2.41 -32.45 0.70
N TYR A 183 -2.22 -33.66 0.16
CA TYR A 183 -2.20 -34.89 0.97
C TYR A 183 -1.16 -34.80 2.11
N PRO A 184 -1.47 -35.29 3.34
CA PRO A 184 -2.66 -36.04 3.76
C PRO A 184 -3.84 -35.18 4.18
N ASP A 185 -3.72 -33.85 4.11
CA ASP A 185 -4.74 -32.91 4.57
C ASP A 185 -5.94 -32.80 3.61
N THR A 186 -6.24 -33.82 2.82
CA THR A 186 -7.40 -33.92 1.91
C THR A 186 -8.27 -35.12 2.31
N PRO A 187 -9.01 -35.04 3.43
CA PRO A 187 -9.86 -36.14 3.89
C PRO A 187 -10.93 -36.53 2.87
N TYR A 188 -11.06 -37.84 2.64
CA TYR A 188 -12.03 -38.46 1.76
C TYR A 188 -13.45 -38.42 2.36
N SER A 189 -14.48 -38.36 1.50
CA SER A 189 -15.87 -38.71 1.82
C SER A 189 -16.60 -37.89 2.91
N SER A 190 -16.26 -36.61 3.10
CA SER A 190 -17.01 -35.71 3.97
C SER A 190 -17.65 -34.56 3.20
N SER A 191 -18.84 -34.12 3.61
CA SER A 191 -19.46 -32.90 3.08
C SER A 191 -18.74 -31.68 3.65
N PHE A 192 -17.99 -30.99 2.79
CA PHE A 192 -17.30 -29.75 3.12
C PHE A 192 -17.98 -28.54 2.49
N CYS A 193 -18.02 -27.45 3.23
CA CYS A 193 -18.30 -26.12 2.72
C CYS A 193 -16.99 -25.35 2.59
N PHE A 194 -16.79 -24.71 1.44
CA PHE A 194 -15.66 -23.82 1.20
C PHE A 194 -16.11 -22.38 1.33
N GLN A 195 -15.33 -21.58 2.04
CA GLN A 195 -15.54 -20.14 2.15
C GLN A 195 -14.22 -19.45 1.85
N VAL A 196 -14.26 -18.39 1.06
CA VAL A 196 -13.09 -17.55 0.79
C VAL A 196 -13.29 -16.22 1.50
N LYS A 197 -12.29 -15.84 2.30
CA LYS A 197 -12.15 -14.48 2.84
C LYS A 197 -11.14 -13.73 1.96
N ALA A 198 -11.48 -12.52 1.54
CA ALA A 198 -10.57 -11.56 0.92
C ALA A 198 -10.33 -10.40 1.88
N GLU A 199 -9.09 -9.93 2.00
CA GLU A 199 -8.71 -8.89 2.96
C GLU A 199 -7.63 -7.98 2.38
N ASN A 200 -7.80 -6.67 2.57
CA ASN A 200 -6.75 -5.66 2.38
C ASN A 200 -6.83 -4.61 3.48
N VAL A 201 -5.96 -3.60 3.42
CA VAL A 201 -5.88 -2.51 4.40
C VAL A 201 -7.16 -1.68 4.56
N LEU A 202 -8.10 -1.76 3.60
CA LEU A 202 -9.38 -1.04 3.64
C LEU A 202 -10.54 -1.89 4.17
N GLY A 203 -10.35 -3.21 4.32
CA GLY A 203 -11.38 -4.08 4.89
C GLY A 203 -11.33 -5.52 4.38
N GLU A 204 -12.38 -6.26 4.72
CA GLU A 204 -12.53 -7.68 4.41
C GLU A 204 -13.92 -8.00 3.83
N ALA A 205 -13.99 -9.07 3.05
CA ALA A 205 -15.24 -9.62 2.52
C ALA A 205 -15.15 -11.16 2.47
N SER A 206 -16.25 -11.85 2.73
CA SER A 206 -16.31 -13.32 2.72
C SER A 206 -17.52 -13.82 1.94
N SER A 207 -17.34 -14.94 1.24
CA SER A 207 -18.38 -15.66 0.49
C SER A 207 -19.40 -16.35 1.38
#